data_AF-A0A1G0ZJF8-F1
#
_entry.id   AF-A0A1G0ZJF8-F1
#
_cell.length_a   1.000
_cell.length_b   1.000
_cell.length_c   1.000
_cell.angle_alpha   90.00
_cell.angle_beta   90.00
_cell.angle_gamma   90.00
#
_symmetry.space_group_name_H-M   'P 1'
#
loop_
_entity.id
_entity.type
_entity.pdbx_description
1 polymer ?
#
loop_
_entity_poly.entity_id
_entity_poly.type
_entity_poly.pdbx_seq_one_letter_code
_entity_poly.pdbx_strand_id
1 'polypeptide(L)'
;MSLDIHPVFAHFPQAFTFTVLVLSGLCLILSGETRDFLLVTLKTLAVCLPFTVILTFAAGLFDGKIRLKRLHTPLLIKKIVIGGLFIAFSAGGAVLICATPMTTPFMCGFAVLSFCSFLCSIALGLLGVKLLTTRLPG
;
A
#
# COMPACT_ATOMS: atom_id res chain seq x y z
N MET A 1 -7.02 18.45 -21.49
CA MET A 1 -6.45 17.10 -21.31
C MET A 1 -5.75 17.07 -19.96
N SER A 2 -6.53 17.08 -18.89
CA SER A 2 -6.03 16.98 -17.52
C SER A 2 -5.51 15.55 -17.35
N LEU A 3 -4.19 15.39 -17.33
CA LEU A 3 -3.54 14.11 -17.13
C LEU A 3 -4.10 13.52 -15.81
N ASP A 4 -4.93 12.48 -15.90
CA ASP A 4 -5.48 11.74 -14.76
C ASP A 4 -4.37 10.89 -14.13
N ILE A 5 -3.34 11.58 -13.65
CA ILE A 5 -2.21 11.05 -12.90
C ILE A 5 -2.68 10.49 -11.54
N HIS A 6 -3.80 11.03 -11.03
CA HIS A 6 -4.40 10.69 -9.74
C HIS A 6 -4.81 9.21 -9.61
N PRO A 7 -5.56 8.59 -10.56
CA PRO A 7 -5.82 7.15 -10.51
C PRO A 7 -4.57 6.30 -10.67
N VAL A 8 -3.61 6.70 -11.53
CA VAL A 8 -2.39 5.90 -11.76
C VAL A 8 -1.56 5.77 -10.48
N PHE A 9 -1.34 6.87 -9.77
CA PHE A 9 -0.57 6.81 -8.51
C PHE A 9 -1.31 6.11 -7.39
N ALA A 10 -2.64 6.15 -7.34
CA ALA A 10 -3.40 5.46 -6.29
C ALA A 10 -3.54 3.94 -6.56
N HIS A 11 -3.75 3.54 -7.82
CA HIS A 11 -3.95 2.14 -8.18
C HIS A 11 -2.65 1.35 -8.27
N PHE A 12 -1.51 2.00 -8.54
CA PHE A 12 -0.22 1.31 -8.64
C PHE A 12 0.17 0.62 -7.31
N PRO A 13 0.26 1.28 -6.15
CA PRO A 13 0.53 0.60 -4.88
C PRO A 13 -0.56 -0.40 -4.49
N GLN A 14 -1.81 -0.18 -4.90
CA GLN A 14 -2.90 -1.11 -4.63
C GLN A 14 -2.68 -2.45 -5.36
N ALA A 15 -2.42 -2.42 -6.66
CA ALA A 15 -2.09 -3.61 -7.44
C ALA A 15 -0.81 -4.28 -6.91
N PHE A 16 0.21 -3.48 -6.61
CA PHE A 16 1.48 -3.96 -6.07
C PHE A 16 1.31 -4.69 -4.72
N THR A 17 0.52 -4.12 -3.81
CA THR A 17 0.22 -4.73 -2.50
C THR A 17 -0.62 -5.98 -2.65
N PHE A 18 -1.56 -6.00 -3.60
CA PHE A 18 -2.33 -7.21 -3.91
C PHE A 18 -1.42 -8.34 -4.41
N THR A 19 -0.47 -8.05 -5.29
CA THR A 19 0.51 -9.03 -5.76
C THR A 19 1.34 -9.58 -4.59
N VAL A 20 1.84 -8.70 -3.70
CA VAL A 20 2.58 -9.11 -2.49
C VAL A 20 1.73 -10.02 -1.60
N LEU A 21 0.45 -9.69 -1.39
CA LEU A 21 -0.48 -10.51 -0.61
C LEU A 21 -0.66 -11.90 -1.25
N VAL A 22 -0.96 -11.99 -2.54
CA VAL A 22 -1.14 -13.26 -3.25
C VAL A 22 0.12 -14.11 -3.16
N LEU A 23 1.29 -13.54 -3.45
CA LEU A 23 2.56 -14.24 -3.38
C LEU A 23 2.88 -14.73 -1.96
N SER A 24 2.56 -13.94 -0.92
CA SER A 24 2.74 -14.38 0.47
C SER A 24 1.86 -15.59 0.81
N GLY A 25 0.61 -15.62 0.32
CA GLY A 25 -0.29 -16.77 0.48
C GLY A 25 0.21 -18.01 -0.27
N LEU A 26 0.70 -17.83 -1.49
CA LEU A 26 1.31 -18.93 -2.26
C LEU A 26 2.54 -19.51 -1.57
N CYS A 27 3.37 -18.68 -0.94
CA CYS A 27 4.54 -19.15 -0.17
C CYS A 27 4.20 -19.94 1.10
N LEU A 28 2.95 -19.86 1.59
CA LEU A 28 2.46 -20.67 2.71
C LEU A 28 1.96 -22.06 2.26
N ILE A 29 1.50 -22.18 1.02
CA ILE A 29 0.90 -23.41 0.47
C ILE A 29 1.95 -24.25 -0.26
N LEU A 30 2.84 -23.59 -1.00
CA LEU A 30 3.87 -24.26 -1.82
C LEU A 30 5.10 -24.62 -0.99
N SER A 31 5.91 -25.54 -1.51
CA SER A 31 7.16 -26.01 -0.89
C SER A 31 8.23 -26.28 -1.95
N GLY A 32 9.47 -26.51 -1.51
CA GLY A 32 10.62 -26.79 -2.38
C GLY A 32 11.04 -25.59 -3.23
N GLU A 33 11.64 -25.86 -4.39
CA GLU A 33 12.25 -24.85 -5.27
C GLU A 33 11.26 -23.77 -5.74
N THR A 34 10.00 -24.15 -6.01
CA THR A 34 8.96 -23.20 -6.44
C THR A 34 8.69 -22.15 -5.36
N ARG A 35 8.67 -22.55 -4.09
CA ARG A 35 8.50 -21.63 -2.97
C ARG A 35 9.68 -20.68 -2.87
N ASP A 36 10.90 -21.17 -3.04
CA ASP A 36 12.11 -20.35 -2.92
C ASP A 36 12.20 -19.30 -4.03
N PHE A 37 11.82 -19.67 -5.26
CA PHE A 37 11.72 -18.73 -6.39
C PHE A 37 10.69 -17.63 -6.12
N LEU A 38 9.50 -17.99 -5.61
CA LEU A 38 8.47 -17.02 -5.23
C LEU A 38 8.92 -16.14 -4.07
N LEU A 39 9.67 -16.67 -3.11
CA LEU A 39 10.21 -15.93 -1.98
C LEU A 39 11.18 -14.83 -2.41
N VAL A 40 12.04 -15.09 -3.40
CA VAL A 40 12.94 -14.08 -3.98
C VAL A 40 12.15 -12.95 -4.65
N THR A 41 11.12 -13.31 -5.41
CA THR A 41 10.22 -12.34 -6.05
C THR A 41 9.49 -11.51 -4.98
N LEU A 42 8.93 -12.17 -3.96
CA LEU A 42 8.22 -11.55 -2.86
C LEU A 42 9.11 -10.57 -2.10
N LYS A 43 10.36 -10.94 -1.79
CA LYS A 43 11.35 -10.06 -1.16
C LYS A 43 11.59 -8.80 -1.95
N THR A 44 11.82 -8.95 -3.25
CA THR A 44 12.07 -7.80 -4.14
C THR A 44 10.88 -6.84 -4.13
N LEU A 45 9.66 -7.35 -4.27
CA LEU A 45 8.46 -6.53 -4.26
C LEU A 45 8.20 -5.89 -2.90
N ALA A 46 8.36 -6.64 -1.81
CA ALA A 46 8.16 -6.16 -0.45
C ALA A 46 9.10 -5.00 -0.09
N VAL A 47 10.36 -5.04 -0.54
CA VAL A 47 11.32 -3.95 -0.35
C VAL A 47 10.93 -2.70 -1.14
N CYS A 48 10.41 -2.87 -2.36
CA CYS A 48 9.96 -1.75 -3.18
C CYS A 48 8.66 -1.10 -2.67
N LEU A 49 7.76 -1.89 -2.06
CA LEU A 49 6.43 -1.45 -1.64
C LEU A 49 6.42 -0.18 -0.75
N PRO A 50 7.20 -0.06 0.34
CA PRO A 50 7.16 1.16 1.17
C PRO A 50 7.49 2.43 0.38
N PHE A 51 8.42 2.36 -0.58
CA PHE A 51 8.76 3.51 -1.42
C PHE A 51 7.61 3.92 -2.34
N THR A 52 6.93 2.96 -2.95
CA THR A 52 5.78 3.25 -3.82
C THR A 52 4.63 3.86 -3.01
N VAL A 53 4.39 3.34 -1.79
CA VAL A 53 3.39 3.89 -0.87
C VAL A 53 3.73 5.31 -0.44
N ILE A 54 4.99 5.60 -0.10
CA ILE A 54 5.45 6.96 0.27
C ILE A 54 5.23 7.94 -0.88
N LEU A 55 5.61 7.57 -2.10
CA LEU A 55 5.44 8.43 -3.28
C LEU A 55 3.97 8.73 -3.55
N THR A 56 3.12 7.71 -3.50
CA THR A 56 1.67 7.88 -3.66
C THR A 56 1.05 8.68 -2.53
N PHE A 57 1.52 8.50 -1.30
CA PHE A 57 1.07 9.29 -0.15
C PHE A 57 1.43 10.77 -0.34
N ALA A 58 2.67 11.07 -0.71
CA ALA A 58 3.13 12.43 -0.98
C ALA A 58 2.33 13.09 -2.13
N ALA A 59 2.13 12.36 -3.24
CA ALA A 59 1.29 12.82 -4.35
C ALA A 59 -0.17 13.07 -3.88
N GLY A 60 -0.71 12.18 -3.06
CA GLY A 60 -2.06 12.27 -2.51
C GLY A 60 -2.25 13.43 -1.53
N LEU A 61 -1.21 13.85 -0.81
CA LEU A 61 -1.20 15.05 0.04
C LEU A 61 -1.12 16.32 -0.78
N PHE A 62 -0.26 16.34 -1.81
CA PHE A 62 -0.10 17.49 -2.69
C PHE A 62 -1.41 17.81 -3.42
N ASP A 63 -2.07 16.81 -4.00
CA ASP A 63 -3.37 16.96 -4.64
C ASP A 63 -4.46 17.41 -3.64
N GLY A 64 -4.44 16.88 -2.41
CA GLY A 64 -5.34 17.32 -1.34
C GLY A 64 -5.16 18.78 -0.95
N LYS A 65 -3.92 19.25 -0.84
CA LYS A 65 -3.57 20.64 -0.51
C LYS A 65 -4.06 21.61 -1.59
N ILE A 66 -3.89 21.26 -2.87
CA ILE A 66 -4.33 22.09 -4.00
C ILE A 66 -5.86 22.19 -4.03
N ARG A 67 -6.58 21.07 -3.82
CA ARG A 67 -8.04 21.02 -3.96
C ARG A 67 -8.81 21.63 -2.80
N LEU A 68 -8.40 21.32 -1.57
CA LEU A 68 -9.17 21.69 -0.38
C LEU A 68 -8.70 22.99 0.27
N LYS A 69 -7.53 23.51 -0.13
CA LYS A 69 -6.85 24.71 0.44
C LYS A 69 -6.67 24.70 1.97
N ARG A 70 -7.14 23.66 2.67
CA ARG A 70 -7.08 23.43 4.12
C ARG A 70 -6.79 21.96 4.41
N LEU A 71 -5.77 21.71 5.23
CA LEU A 71 -5.40 20.35 5.64
C LEU A 71 -6.33 19.73 6.71
N HIS A 72 -7.21 20.54 7.31
CA HIS A 72 -8.01 20.14 8.48
C HIS A 72 -9.40 19.58 8.16
N THR A 73 -9.71 19.25 6.90
CA THR A 73 -11.00 18.62 6.61
C THR A 73 -11.03 17.19 7.16
N PRO A 74 -12.16 16.74 7.74
CA PRO A 74 -12.23 15.42 8.37
C PRO A 74 -11.92 14.28 7.39
N LEU A 75 -12.17 14.48 6.09
CA LEU A 75 -11.83 13.53 5.04
C LEU A 75 -10.32 13.46 4.77
N LEU A 76 -9.61 14.60 4.78
CA LEU A 76 -8.16 14.61 4.55
C LEU A 76 -7.40 14.02 5.74
N ILE A 77 -7.85 14.28 6.98
CA ILE A 77 -7.26 13.68 8.18
C ILE A 77 -7.36 12.15 8.13
N LYS A 78 -8.53 11.60 7.75
CA LYS A 78 -8.69 10.14 7.57
C LYS A 78 -7.71 9.59 6.51
N LYS A 79 -7.53 10.31 5.40
CA LYS A 79 -6.56 9.93 4.35
C LYS A 79 -5.12 9.93 4.88
N ILE A 80 -4.75 10.93 5.69
CA ILE A 80 -3.42 11.01 6.33
C ILE A 80 -3.19 9.82 7.25
N VAL A 81 -4.15 9.52 8.13
CA VAL A 81 -4.04 8.43 9.11
C VAL A 81 -3.93 7.07 8.42
N ILE A 82 -4.80 6.78 7.45
CA ILE A 82 -4.77 5.50 6.74
C ILE A 82 -3.51 5.39 5.87
N GLY A 83 -3.05 6.49 5.26
CA GLY A 83 -1.79 6.52 4.54
C GLY A 83 -0.58 6.26 5.43
N GLY A 84 -0.55 6.84 6.63
CA GLY A 84 0.48 6.57 7.63
C GLY A 84 0.50 5.10 8.07
N LEU A 85 -0.67 4.51 8.31
CA LEU A 85 -0.79 3.08 8.61
C LEU A 85 -0.30 2.20 7.46
N PHE A 86 -0.61 2.56 6.21
CA PHE A 86 -0.13 1.82 5.04
C PHE A 86 1.40 1.86 4.94
N ILE A 87 2.02 3.02 5.17
CA ILE A 87 3.48 3.14 5.23
C ILE A 87 4.04 2.26 6.36
N ALA A 88 3.43 2.29 7.56
CA ALA A 88 3.89 1.49 8.69
C ALA A 88 3.81 -0.02 8.41
N PHE A 89 2.70 -0.52 7.86
CA PHE A 89 2.55 -1.94 7.53
C PHE A 89 3.48 -2.39 6.40
N SER A 90 3.62 -1.59 5.34
CA SER A 90 4.53 -1.91 4.23
C SER A 90 5.99 -1.88 4.65
N ALA A 91 6.41 -0.90 5.46
CA ALA A 91 7.76 -0.84 6.01
C ALA A 91 8.02 -1.98 7.01
N GLY A 92 7.06 -2.29 7.88
CA GLY A 92 7.15 -3.42 8.80
C GLY A 92 7.28 -4.75 8.06
N GLY A 93 6.53 -4.93 6.96
CA GLY A 93 6.65 -6.10 6.08
C GLY A 93 8.03 -6.19 5.41
N ALA A 94 8.54 -5.08 4.87
CA ALA A 94 9.87 -5.02 4.28
C ALA A 94 10.98 -5.35 5.29
N VAL A 95 10.90 -4.80 6.51
CA VAL A 95 11.84 -5.12 7.59
C VAL A 95 11.75 -6.60 7.96
N LEU A 96 10.54 -7.13 8.16
CA LEU A 96 10.33 -8.52 8.55
C LEU A 96 10.94 -9.49 7.52
N ILE A 97 10.66 -9.29 6.23
CA ILE A 97 11.11 -10.22 5.18
C ILE A 97 12.62 -10.16 4.92
N CYS A 98 13.27 -9.04 5.24
CA CYS A 98 14.71 -8.85 5.08
C CYS A 98 15.51 -9.25 6.34
N ALA A 99 14.98 -9.00 7.53
CA ALA A 99 15.70 -9.18 8.79
C ALA A 99 15.57 -10.59 9.36
N THR A 100 14.57 -11.37 8.96
CA THR A 100 14.34 -12.72 9.52
C THR A 100 14.33 -13.80 8.43
N PRO A 101 14.78 -15.03 8.75
CA PRO A 101 14.56 -16.17 7.89
C PRO A 101 13.06 -16.46 7.81
N MET A 102 12.53 -16.64 6.60
CA MET A 102 11.10 -16.84 6.36
C MET A 102 10.66 -18.27 6.71
N THR A 103 10.67 -18.58 8.00
CA THR A 103 9.99 -19.74 8.57
C THR A 103 8.47 -19.54 8.53
N THR A 104 7.70 -20.61 8.70
CA THR A 104 6.22 -20.56 8.69
C THR A 104 5.61 -19.46 9.56
N PRO A 105 5.99 -19.29 10.85
CA PRO A 105 5.40 -18.23 11.68
C PRO A 105 5.70 -16.83 11.16
N PHE A 106 6.92 -16.56 10.67
CA PHE A 106 7.25 -15.25 10.11
C PHE A 106 6.56 -14.99 8.77
N MET A 107 6.38 -16.02 7.94
CA MET A 107 5.60 -15.90 6.72
C MET A 107 4.11 -15.61 7.02
N CYS A 108 3.53 -16.24 8.03
CA CYS A 108 2.17 -15.90 8.50
C CYS A 108 2.08 -14.44 8.97
N GLY A 109 3.06 -13.98 9.76
CA GLY A 109 3.14 -12.57 10.18
C GLY A 109 3.25 -11.61 9.00
N PHE A 110 4.08 -11.94 8.01
CA PHE A 110 4.23 -11.16 6.78
C PHE A 110 2.93 -11.14 5.95
N ALA A 111 2.22 -12.26 5.85
CA ALA A 111 0.95 -12.34 5.16
C ALA A 111 -0.13 -11.46 5.83
N VAL A 112 -0.17 -11.43 7.17
CA VAL A 112 -1.06 -10.53 7.92
C VAL A 112 -0.72 -9.06 7.65
N LEU A 113 0.57 -8.67 7.69
CA LEU A 113 0.99 -7.31 7.37
C LEU A 113 0.64 -6.92 5.92
N SER A 114 0.80 -7.85 4.98
CA SER A 114 0.43 -7.66 3.57
C SER A 114 -1.08 -7.49 3.40
N PHE A 115 -1.88 -8.25 4.16
CA PHE A 115 -3.33 -8.13 4.17
C PHE A 115 -3.80 -6.78 4.74
N CYS A 116 -3.23 -6.36 5.88
CA CYS A 116 -3.50 -5.04 6.46
C CYS A 116 -3.11 -3.92 5.49
N SER A 117 -1.95 -4.03 4.83
CA SER A 117 -1.51 -3.09 3.79
C SER A 117 -2.52 -3.02 2.64
N PHE A 118 -3.03 -4.16 2.17
CA PHE A 118 -4.01 -4.23 1.11
C PHE A 118 -5.33 -3.54 1.50
N LEU A 119 -5.82 -3.77 2.73
CA LEU A 119 -7.01 -3.09 3.25
C LEU A 119 -6.82 -1.57 3.31
N CYS A 120 -5.65 -1.08 3.74
CA CYS A 120 -5.34 0.34 3.70
C CYS A 120 -5.36 0.90 2.28
N SER A 121 -4.83 0.15 1.30
CA SER A 121 -4.84 0.58 -0.11
C SER A 121 -6.26 0.73 -0.66
N ILE A 122 -7.16 -0.20 -0.36
CA ILE A 122 -8.58 -0.12 -0.75
C ILE A 122 -9.24 1.09 -0.09
N ALA A 123 -9.04 1.27 1.22
CA ALA A 123 -9.63 2.38 1.96
C ALA A 123 -9.19 3.75 1.41
N LEU A 124 -7.90 3.88 1.05
CA LEU A 124 -7.37 5.08 0.41
C LEU A 124 -7.95 5.30 -1.00
N GLY A 125 -8.10 4.25 -1.80
CA GLY A 125 -8.74 4.33 -3.11
C GLY A 125 -10.19 4.82 -3.00
N LEU A 126 -10.98 4.24 -2.09
CA LEU A 126 -12.37 4.65 -1.83
C LEU A 126 -12.47 6.09 -1.32
N LEU A 127 -11.53 6.52 -0.46
CA LEU A 127 -11.46 7.91 0.00
C LEU A 127 -11.08 8.88 -1.12
N GLY A 128 -10.20 8.47 -2.04
CA GLY A 128 -9.85 9.25 -3.23
C GLY A 128 -11.07 9.55 -4.10
N VAL A 129 -11.90 8.53 -4.34
CA VAL A 129 -13.16 8.69 -5.08
C VAL A 129 -14.14 9.62 -4.37
N LYS A 130 -14.30 9.47 -3.04
CA LYS A 130 -15.17 10.37 -2.26
C LYS A 130 -14.71 11.83 -2.31
N LEU A 131 -13.40 12.08 -2.27
CA LEU A 131 -12.85 13.44 -2.37
C LEU A 131 -13.06 14.06 -3.76
N LEU A 132 -13.13 13.26 -4.81
CA LEU A 132 -13.45 13.72 -6.16
C LEU A 132 -14.89 14.19 -6.28
N THR A 133 -15.84 13.53 -5.59
CA THR A 133 -17.26 13.86 -5.65
C THR A 133 -17.66 14.99 -4.69
N THR A 134 -16.94 15.17 -3.58
CA THR A 134 -17.21 16.26 -2.61
C THR A 134 -16.50 17.57 -2.95
N ARG A 135 -16.31 17.92 -4.24
CA ARG A 135 -15.73 19.23 -4.58
C ARG A 135 -16.61 20.32 -3.97
N LEU A 136 -16.08 21.02 -2.96
CA LEU A 136 -16.71 22.20 -2.41
C LEU A 136 -16.81 23.24 -3.55
N PRO A 137 -17.98 23.84 -3.82
CA PRO A 137 -18.05 25.00 -4.69
C PRO A 137 -17.16 26.08 -4.07
N GLY A 138 -16.27 26.63 -4.90
CA GLY A 138 -15.28 27.63 -4.49
C GLY A 138 -15.92 28.89 -3.96
#